data_AF-A0A8T4JNK8-F1
#
_entry.id   AF-A0A8T4JNK8-F1
#
_cell.length_a   1.000
_cell.length_b   1.000
_cell.length_c   1.000
_cell.angle_alpha   90.00
_cell.angle_beta   90.00
_cell.angle_gamma   90.00
#
_symmetry.space_group_name_H-M   'P 1'
#
loop_
_entity.id
_entity.type
_entity.pdbx_description
1 polymer ?
#
loop_
_entity_poly.entity_id
_entity_poly.type
_entity_poly.pdbx_seq_one_letter_code
_entity_poly.pdbx_strand_id
1 'polypeptide(L)'
;MEKRRRYLGLLLLVLVLFLVAAGIRDVSAVVSETEPGIEWFSSETGEHYSSELAADAADKAAAAGGTLREPREPNENLVLWKEKLQGIPIIGVLLSNNYEGYEDVSVIAEFSKVLFLFLIILLIYSGLSYVKFPESGAVRWLLAFIVGILATILITTEELIAALQSYKAMGIVLTLFFPMLVLMFFTFVVSSRINAFGIVMQRIMWIIYSVFLFLKAGSMLLIKIGLTAGGYKTVAESGKWIEHSWFTIKGTNNPTFLRKAVEFFMGDLEAAIASAADATILVILVVVSIAVYYFFVVRNEGLTAWLAEAKRKADLEAFKDN
;
A
#
# COMPACT_ATOMS: atom_id res chain seq x y z
N MET A 1 10.29 -24.31 28.32
CA MET A 1 9.93 -23.45 27.18
C MET A 1 8.42 -23.35 26.92
N GLU A 2 7.63 -24.38 27.22
CA GLU A 2 6.16 -24.36 27.05
C GLU A 2 5.43 -23.24 27.83
N LYS A 3 5.84 -22.96 29.07
CA LYS A 3 5.24 -21.88 29.87
C LYS A 3 5.36 -20.50 29.19
N ARG A 4 6.52 -20.16 28.59
CA ARG A 4 6.71 -18.86 27.90
C ARG A 4 5.82 -18.70 26.66
N ARG A 5 5.51 -19.78 25.93
CA ARG A 5 4.58 -19.74 24.78
C ARG A 5 3.14 -19.51 25.22
N ARG A 6 2.74 -20.11 26.34
CA ARG A 6 1.41 -19.85 26.93
C ARG A 6 1.28 -18.41 27.38
N TYR A 7 2.31 -17.83 28.02
CA TYR A 7 2.27 -16.42 28.43
C TYR A 7 2.26 -15.45 27.26
N LEU A 8 2.99 -15.71 26.17
CA LEU A 8 2.98 -14.82 25.00
C LEU A 8 1.64 -14.88 24.26
N GLY A 9 1.06 -16.06 24.08
CA GLY A 9 -0.28 -16.22 23.50
C GLY A 9 -1.36 -15.59 24.37
N LEU A 10 -1.27 -15.74 25.70
CA LEU A 10 -2.21 -15.14 26.64
C LEU A 10 -2.04 -13.62 26.72
N LEU A 11 -0.82 -13.10 26.62
CA LEU A 11 -0.55 -11.65 26.61
C LEU A 11 -1.04 -11.01 25.31
N LEU A 12 -0.90 -11.68 24.17
CA LEU A 12 -1.42 -11.22 22.88
C LEU A 12 -2.95 -11.30 22.83
N LEU A 13 -3.54 -12.36 23.40
CA LEU A 13 -4.98 -12.50 23.55
C LEU A 13 -5.56 -11.48 24.54
N VAL A 14 -4.88 -11.20 25.65
CA VAL A 14 -5.25 -10.15 26.62
C VAL A 14 -5.10 -8.77 26.00
N LEU A 15 -4.08 -8.51 25.18
CA LEU A 15 -3.93 -7.25 24.45
C LEU A 15 -5.08 -7.05 23.45
N VAL A 16 -5.44 -8.10 22.70
CA VAL A 16 -6.57 -8.08 21.76
C VAL A 16 -7.90 -7.90 22.49
N LEU A 17 -8.14 -8.63 23.59
CA LEU A 17 -9.35 -8.49 24.39
C LEU A 17 -9.41 -7.14 25.12
N PHE A 18 -8.28 -6.58 25.55
CA PHE A 18 -8.22 -5.25 26.15
C PHE A 18 -8.53 -4.15 25.12
N LEU A 19 -8.01 -4.28 23.89
CA LEU A 19 -8.35 -3.38 22.78
C LEU A 19 -9.84 -3.47 22.37
N VAL A 20 -10.41 -4.68 22.42
CA VAL A 20 -11.84 -4.90 22.15
C VAL A 20 -12.72 -4.38 23.30
N ALA A 21 -12.36 -4.64 24.56
CA ALA A 21 -13.13 -4.21 25.74
C ALA A 21 -13.04 -2.70 26.00
N ALA A 22 -11.89 -2.07 25.70
CA ALA A 22 -11.76 -0.62 25.74
C ALA A 22 -12.62 0.08 24.67
N GLY A 23 -12.96 -0.62 23.58
CA GLY A 23 -13.86 -0.12 22.54
C GLY A 23 -15.36 -0.31 22.82
N ILE A 24 -15.74 -1.16 23.79
CA ILE A 24 -17.15 -1.52 24.04
C ILE A 24 -17.76 -0.77 25.25
N ARG A 25 -16.95 -0.10 26.06
CA ARG A 25 -17.35 0.31 27.42
C ARG A 25 -18.34 1.48 27.56
N ASP A 26 -18.71 2.19 26.51
CA ASP A 26 -19.56 3.41 26.63
C ASP A 26 -20.88 3.37 25.84
N VAL A 27 -21.48 2.20 25.62
CA VAL A 27 -22.73 2.05 24.83
C VAL A 27 -23.93 1.65 25.68
N SER A 28 -24.20 2.34 26.79
CA SER A 28 -25.46 2.10 27.54
C SER A 28 -26.22 3.33 28.01
N ALA A 29 -25.86 4.53 27.56
CA ALA A 29 -26.59 5.73 27.94
C ALA A 29 -27.05 6.55 26.72
N VAL A 30 -28.37 6.72 26.68
CA VAL A 30 -29.12 7.84 26.08
C VAL A 30 -29.61 7.65 24.64
N VAL A 31 -30.86 7.19 24.59
CA VAL A 31 -31.87 7.45 23.55
C VAL A 31 -32.54 8.78 23.85
N SER A 32 -32.63 9.70 22.89
CA SER A 32 -33.87 10.40 22.47
C SER A 32 -33.59 11.61 21.56
N GLU A 33 -34.31 11.65 20.42
CA GLU A 33 -34.78 12.86 19.68
C GLU A 33 -33.70 13.79 19.06
N THR A 34 -33.75 14.35 17.84
CA THR A 34 -34.84 14.89 17.00
C THR A 34 -34.34 15.16 15.55
N GLU A 35 -35.24 15.66 14.70
CA GLU A 35 -35.41 15.67 13.21
C GLU A 35 -34.36 16.32 12.26
N PRO A 36 -34.46 16.09 10.92
CA PRO A 36 -33.52 16.59 9.90
C PRO A 36 -33.99 17.88 9.21
N GLY A 37 -33.04 18.69 8.71
CA GLY A 37 -33.34 19.88 7.92
C GLY A 37 -32.27 20.29 6.89
N ILE A 38 -32.75 20.36 5.63
CA ILE A 38 -32.36 21.24 4.51
C ILE A 38 -31.23 20.76 3.56
N GLU A 39 -31.66 20.34 2.35
CA GLU A 39 -30.86 20.16 1.13
C GLU A 39 -30.71 21.47 0.35
N TRP A 40 -29.53 21.70 -0.23
CA TRP A 40 -29.28 22.74 -1.23
C TRP A 40 -29.08 22.08 -2.61
N PHE A 41 -29.87 22.49 -3.60
CA PHE A 41 -29.71 22.13 -5.00
C PHE A 41 -28.69 23.07 -5.68
N SER A 42 -27.61 22.53 -6.25
CA SER A 42 -26.81 23.23 -7.27
C SER A 42 -27.12 22.63 -8.64
N SER A 43 -27.69 23.45 -9.53
CA SER A 43 -28.01 23.09 -10.91
C SER A 43 -26.75 23.08 -11.76
N GLU A 44 -26.30 21.91 -12.20
CA GLU A 44 -25.25 21.76 -13.20
C GLU A 44 -25.67 20.71 -14.23
N THR A 45 -26.54 21.12 -15.16
CA THR A 45 -26.66 20.48 -16.47
C THR A 45 -26.86 21.58 -17.50
N GLY A 46 -25.76 21.94 -18.15
CA GLY A 46 -25.76 22.74 -19.36
C GLY A 46 -26.30 21.91 -20.52
N GLU A 47 -27.63 21.91 -20.68
CA GLU A 47 -28.23 21.72 -21.99
C GLU A 47 -28.50 23.09 -22.60
N HIS A 48 -28.35 23.15 -23.93
CA HIS A 48 -28.48 24.32 -24.78
C HIS A 48 -29.55 25.32 -24.34
N TYR A 49 -29.14 26.31 -23.55
CA TYR A 49 -29.96 27.49 -23.32
C TYR A 49 -29.78 28.44 -24.49
N SER A 50 -30.91 28.73 -25.13
CA SER A 50 -31.10 29.78 -26.11
C SER A 50 -30.43 31.08 -25.66
N SER A 51 -30.09 31.92 -26.63
CA SER A 51 -29.54 33.27 -26.44
C SER A 51 -30.32 34.18 -25.46
N GLU A 52 -31.49 33.78 -24.99
CA GLU A 52 -32.25 34.46 -23.94
C GLU A 52 -31.70 34.25 -22.52
N LEU A 53 -31.11 33.09 -22.19
CA LEU A 53 -30.61 32.86 -20.82
C LEU A 53 -29.22 33.47 -20.57
N ALA A 54 -28.43 33.65 -21.64
CA ALA A 54 -27.16 34.39 -21.56
C ALA A 54 -27.37 35.90 -21.34
N ALA A 55 -28.48 36.47 -21.83
CA ALA A 55 -28.86 37.85 -21.56
C ALA A 55 -29.31 38.06 -20.11
N ASP A 56 -30.08 37.12 -19.54
CA ASP A 56 -30.52 37.19 -18.14
C ASP A 56 -29.36 36.97 -17.14
N ALA A 57 -28.34 36.18 -17.51
CA ALA A 57 -27.13 36.01 -16.70
C ALA A 57 -26.22 37.27 -16.72
N ALA A 58 -26.16 37.99 -17.85
CA ALA A 58 -25.39 39.22 -17.97
C ALA A 58 -26.01 40.38 -17.16
N ASP A 59 -27.34 40.51 -17.16
CA ASP A 59 -28.04 41.52 -16.35
C ASP A 59 -27.95 41.21 -14.84
N LYS A 60 -27.95 39.93 -14.45
CA LYS A 60 -27.74 39.53 -13.04
C LYS A 60 -26.28 39.72 -12.57
N ALA A 61 -25.29 39.54 -13.45
CA ALA A 61 -23.89 39.84 -13.13
C ALA A 61 -23.64 41.36 -12.98
N ALA A 62 -24.31 42.18 -13.79
CA ALA A 62 -24.27 43.64 -13.68
C ALA A 62 -24.93 44.15 -12.38
N ALA A 63 -26.00 43.49 -11.91
CA ALA A 63 -26.67 43.81 -10.65
C ALA A 63 -25.89 43.38 -9.39
N ALA A 64 -24.99 42.40 -9.50
CA ALA A 64 -24.24 41.86 -8.37
C ALA A 64 -22.96 42.65 -8.01
N GLY A 65 -22.61 43.71 -8.75
CA GLY A 65 -21.46 44.57 -8.45
C GLY A 65 -20.09 43.86 -8.45
N GLY A 66 -20.02 42.65 -8.98
CA GLY A 66 -18.80 41.86 -9.08
C GLY A 66 -17.96 42.36 -10.23
N THR A 67 -16.89 43.10 -9.95
CA THR A 67 -15.89 43.45 -10.96
C THR A 67 -15.29 42.17 -11.53
N LEU A 68 -15.38 42.00 -12.85
CA LEU A 68 -14.69 40.93 -13.57
C LEU A 68 -13.20 41.05 -13.23
N ARG A 69 -12.70 40.09 -12.45
CA ARG A 69 -11.30 40.05 -12.05
C ARG A 69 -10.50 39.64 -13.29
N GLU A 70 -9.73 40.57 -13.83
CA GLU A 70 -8.91 40.31 -15.02
C GLU A 70 -8.03 39.06 -14.82
N PRO A 71 -7.82 38.26 -15.87
CA PRO A 71 -6.97 37.08 -15.80
C PRO A 71 -5.59 37.50 -15.28
N ARG A 72 -5.19 36.90 -14.15
CA ARG A 72 -3.93 37.22 -13.47
C ARG A 72 -2.78 36.89 -14.40
N GLU A 73 -2.01 37.91 -14.81
CA GLU A 73 -0.86 37.72 -15.70
C GLU A 73 0.11 36.67 -15.13
N PRO A 74 0.59 35.72 -15.95
CA PRO A 74 1.52 34.71 -15.51
C PRO A 74 2.79 35.38 -15.00
N ASN A 75 3.22 35.02 -13.78
CA ASN A 75 4.40 35.56 -13.15
C ASN A 75 5.65 35.28 -14.01
N GLU A 76 6.18 36.31 -14.67
CA GLU A 76 7.33 36.21 -15.60
C GLU A 76 8.54 35.52 -14.98
N ASN A 77 8.72 35.63 -13.66
CA ASN A 77 9.81 34.96 -12.96
C ASN A 77 9.69 33.44 -13.09
N LEU A 78 8.48 32.87 -12.98
CA LEU A 78 8.24 31.43 -13.09
C LEU A 78 8.60 30.89 -14.49
N VAL A 79 8.39 31.69 -15.53
CA VAL A 79 8.77 31.35 -16.91
C VAL A 79 10.29 31.32 -17.06
N LEU A 80 10.97 32.34 -16.51
CA LEU A 80 12.42 32.48 -16.59
C LEU A 80 13.19 31.39 -15.81
N TRP A 81 12.65 30.96 -14.67
CA TRP A 81 13.22 29.86 -13.88
C TRP A 81 13.08 28.50 -14.58
N LYS A 82 11.96 28.24 -15.27
CA LYS A 82 11.77 27.01 -16.07
C LYS A 82 12.77 26.92 -17.22
N GLU A 83 13.00 28.03 -17.91
CA GLU A 83 13.91 28.09 -19.05
C GLU A 83 15.38 27.86 -18.64
N LYS A 84 15.80 28.39 -17.48
CA LYS A 84 17.15 28.15 -16.94
C LYS A 84 17.39 26.72 -16.47
N LEU A 85 16.37 26.02 -15.98
CA LEU A 85 16.50 24.65 -15.46
C LEU A 85 16.51 23.59 -16.58
N GLN A 86 15.90 23.87 -17.74
CA GLN A 86 15.89 22.98 -18.91
C GLN A 86 17.27 22.83 -19.59
N GLY A 87 18.23 23.72 -19.33
CA GLY A 87 19.59 23.67 -19.88
C GLY A 87 20.52 22.63 -19.24
N ILE A 88 20.11 21.93 -18.18
CA ILE A 88 20.93 20.91 -17.50
C ILE A 88 20.47 19.52 -17.97
N PRO A 89 21.26 18.78 -18.78
CA PRO A 89 20.78 17.59 -19.49
C PRO A 89 20.31 16.45 -18.57
N ILE A 90 20.83 16.36 -17.35
CA ILE A 90 20.41 15.35 -16.36
C ILE A 90 19.11 15.75 -15.66
N ILE A 91 18.88 17.06 -15.44
CA ILE A 91 17.68 17.58 -14.76
C ILE A 91 16.53 17.75 -15.76
N GLY A 92 16.81 18.08 -17.01
CA GLY A 92 15.82 18.16 -18.09
C GLY A 92 15.15 16.81 -18.37
N VAL A 93 15.90 15.70 -18.35
CA VAL A 93 15.35 14.34 -18.53
C VAL A 93 14.54 13.87 -17.31
N LEU A 94 14.87 14.37 -16.11
CA LEU A 94 14.12 14.07 -14.89
C LEU A 94 12.87 14.96 -14.71
N LEU A 95 12.86 16.17 -15.27
CA LEU A 95 11.74 17.12 -15.12
C LEU A 95 10.80 17.20 -16.34
N SER A 96 11.20 16.74 -17.54
CA SER A 96 10.34 16.85 -18.73
C SER A 96 9.13 15.92 -18.75
N ASN A 97 9.05 14.97 -17.82
CA ASN A 97 7.93 14.02 -17.74
C ASN A 97 6.90 14.39 -16.65
N ASN A 98 7.11 15.46 -15.89
CA ASN A 98 6.15 15.91 -14.89
C ASN A 98 5.19 16.95 -15.50
N TYR A 99 4.11 16.44 -16.10
CA TYR A 99 2.91 17.23 -16.39
C TYR A 99 2.31 17.74 -15.07
N GLU A 100 2.07 19.05 -15.00
CA GLU A 100 1.39 19.73 -13.90
C GLU A 100 -0.01 19.12 -13.70
N GLY A 101 -0.16 18.25 -12.69
CA GLY A 101 -1.38 17.49 -12.40
C GLY A 101 -1.15 16.01 -12.03
N TYR A 102 0.09 15.51 -12.12
CA TYR A 102 0.42 14.09 -11.90
C TYR A 102 1.52 13.85 -10.85
N GLU A 103 1.72 14.77 -9.89
CA GLU A 103 2.78 14.62 -8.88
C GLU A 103 2.66 13.29 -8.08
N ASP A 104 1.45 12.87 -7.72
CA ASP A 104 1.27 11.65 -6.92
C ASP A 104 1.62 10.35 -7.68
N VAL A 105 1.32 10.28 -8.98
CA VAL A 105 1.58 9.08 -9.79
C VAL A 105 3.07 8.96 -10.10
N SER A 106 3.75 10.10 -10.28
CA SER A 106 5.20 10.17 -10.52
C SER A 106 5.97 9.60 -9.33
N VAL A 107 5.62 10.01 -8.10
CA VAL A 107 6.26 9.53 -6.86
C VAL A 107 6.07 8.02 -6.67
N ILE A 108 4.85 7.50 -6.92
CA ILE A 108 4.56 6.06 -6.80
C ILE A 108 5.35 5.27 -7.85
N ALA A 109 5.46 5.77 -9.07
CA ALA A 109 6.18 5.11 -10.16
C ALA A 109 7.69 5.03 -9.86
N GLU A 110 8.29 6.12 -9.39
CA GLU A 110 9.69 6.15 -8.99
C GLU A 110 9.98 5.21 -7.81
N PHE A 111 9.14 5.26 -6.77
CA PHE A 111 9.27 4.35 -5.62
C PHE A 111 9.13 2.88 -6.02
N SER A 112 8.17 2.58 -6.90
CA SER A 112 7.95 1.22 -7.43
C SER A 112 9.17 0.72 -8.19
N LYS A 113 9.84 1.58 -8.96
CA LYS A 113 11.06 1.21 -9.70
C LYS A 113 12.22 0.88 -8.76
N VAL A 114 12.41 1.65 -7.69
CA VAL A 114 13.43 1.37 -6.65
C VAL A 114 13.12 0.08 -5.90
N LEU A 115 11.85 -0.15 -5.57
CA LEU A 115 11.42 -1.40 -4.93
C LEU A 115 11.66 -2.61 -5.84
N PHE A 116 11.35 -2.49 -7.13
CA PHE A 116 11.59 -3.54 -8.12
C PHE A 116 13.09 -3.84 -8.28
N LEU A 117 13.93 -2.80 -8.32
CA LEU A 117 15.38 -2.92 -8.33
C LEU A 117 15.87 -3.73 -7.13
N PHE A 118 15.46 -3.35 -5.92
CA PHE A 118 15.89 -4.02 -4.69
C PHE A 118 15.50 -5.51 -4.71
N LEU A 119 14.30 -5.80 -5.19
CA LEU A 119 13.78 -7.15 -5.31
C LEU A 119 14.55 -7.99 -6.33
N ILE A 120 14.84 -7.45 -7.51
CA ILE A 120 15.65 -8.13 -8.52
C ILE A 120 17.06 -8.41 -7.96
N ILE A 121 17.70 -7.42 -7.31
CA ILE A 121 19.01 -7.61 -6.68
C ILE A 121 18.96 -8.75 -5.67
N LEU A 122 17.94 -8.78 -4.82
CA LEU A 122 17.79 -9.79 -3.78
C LEU A 122 17.54 -11.18 -4.38
N LEU A 123 16.72 -11.26 -5.45
CA LEU A 123 16.47 -12.48 -6.20
C LEU A 123 17.75 -13.04 -6.83
N ILE A 124 18.53 -12.19 -7.52
CA ILE A 124 19.81 -12.57 -8.13
C ILE A 124 20.80 -12.99 -7.04
N TYR A 125 20.94 -12.21 -5.97
CA TYR A 125 21.82 -12.52 -4.85
C TYR A 125 21.48 -13.88 -4.22
N SER A 126 20.18 -14.16 -4.06
CA SER A 126 19.70 -15.45 -3.57
C SER A 126 20.14 -16.60 -4.48
N GLY A 127 19.93 -16.47 -5.80
CA GLY A 127 20.35 -17.47 -6.78
C GLY A 127 21.86 -17.69 -6.79
N LEU A 128 22.65 -16.61 -6.80
CA LEU A 128 24.11 -16.67 -6.74
C LEU A 128 24.62 -17.29 -5.43
N SER A 129 23.99 -16.97 -4.30
CA SER A 129 24.34 -17.54 -3.02
C SER A 129 24.02 -19.03 -2.93
N TYR A 130 22.97 -19.49 -3.62
CA TYR A 130 22.62 -20.91 -3.71
C TYR A 130 23.67 -21.71 -4.48
N VAL A 131 24.10 -21.21 -5.65
CA VAL A 131 25.12 -21.85 -6.49
C VAL A 131 26.55 -21.69 -5.92
N LYS A 132 26.71 -20.92 -4.82
CA LYS A 132 28.00 -20.54 -4.22
C LYS A 132 28.94 -19.84 -5.21
N PHE A 133 28.40 -19.14 -6.19
CA PHE A 133 29.18 -18.46 -7.22
C PHE A 133 28.95 -16.94 -7.15
N PRO A 134 30.00 -16.11 -7.11
CA PRO A 134 31.41 -16.40 -6.75
C PRO A 134 31.63 -16.74 -5.26
N GLU A 135 32.78 -17.29 -4.89
CA GLU A 135 33.03 -17.76 -3.51
C GLU A 135 32.93 -16.64 -2.46
N SER A 136 33.39 -15.43 -2.77
CA SER A 136 33.33 -14.31 -1.84
C SER A 136 31.94 -13.69 -1.77
N GLY A 137 31.45 -13.46 -0.55
CA GLY A 137 30.12 -12.86 -0.32
C GLY A 137 30.00 -11.44 -0.86
N ALA A 138 31.09 -10.66 -0.81
CA ALA A 138 31.14 -9.29 -1.31
C ALA A 138 31.02 -9.22 -2.84
N VAL A 139 31.72 -10.10 -3.58
CA VAL A 139 31.65 -10.12 -5.05
C VAL A 139 30.28 -10.63 -5.51
N ARG A 140 29.67 -11.58 -4.79
CA ARG A 140 28.26 -11.98 -5.03
C ARG A 140 27.30 -10.79 -4.92
N TRP A 141 27.46 -9.99 -3.87
CA TRP A 141 26.62 -8.82 -3.65
C TRP A 141 26.83 -7.77 -4.75
N LEU A 142 28.09 -7.47 -5.10
CA LEU A 142 28.43 -6.57 -6.19
C LEU A 142 27.84 -7.03 -7.52
N LEU A 143 27.96 -8.33 -7.85
CA LEU A 143 27.45 -8.89 -9.10
C LEU A 143 25.92 -8.84 -9.15
N ALA A 144 25.24 -9.20 -8.05
CA ALA A 144 23.79 -9.07 -7.94
C ALA A 144 23.33 -7.62 -8.08
N PHE A 145 24.07 -6.67 -7.51
CA PHE A 145 23.78 -5.25 -7.62
C PHE A 145 23.91 -4.74 -9.05
N ILE A 146 25.02 -5.05 -9.74
CA ILE A 146 25.25 -4.66 -11.14
C ILE A 146 24.18 -5.25 -12.06
N VAL A 147 23.95 -6.57 -11.97
CA VAL A 147 22.97 -7.24 -12.83
C VAL A 147 21.55 -6.74 -12.52
N GLY A 148 21.23 -6.45 -11.25
CA GLY A 148 19.95 -5.87 -10.87
C GLY A 148 19.72 -4.47 -11.44
N ILE A 149 20.74 -3.62 -11.45
CA ILE A 149 20.67 -2.30 -12.11
C ILE A 149 20.44 -2.46 -13.61
N LEU A 150 21.22 -3.33 -14.28
CA LEU A 150 21.07 -3.57 -15.72
C LEU A 150 19.66 -4.08 -16.06
N ALA A 151 19.13 -5.03 -15.27
CA ALA A 151 17.79 -5.56 -15.44
C ALA A 151 16.71 -4.49 -15.26
N THR A 152 16.89 -3.56 -14.32
CA THR A 152 15.90 -2.52 -14.04
C THR A 152 15.96 -1.36 -15.04
N ILE A 153 17.13 -1.07 -15.61
CA ILE A 153 17.26 -0.08 -16.70
C ILE A 153 16.47 -0.49 -17.95
N LEU A 154 16.39 -1.79 -18.23
CA LEU A 154 15.64 -2.30 -19.39
C LEU A 154 14.12 -2.20 -19.22
N ILE A 155 13.62 -1.97 -18.00
CA ILE A 155 12.20 -1.84 -17.73
C ILE A 155 11.83 -0.36 -17.78
N THR A 156 11.03 0.02 -18.79
CA THR A 156 10.51 1.38 -18.88
C THR A 156 9.44 1.62 -17.82
N THR A 157 9.29 2.88 -17.38
CA THR A 157 8.28 3.23 -16.37
C THR A 157 6.86 2.99 -16.89
N GLU A 158 6.65 3.16 -18.20
CA GLU A 158 5.37 2.90 -18.88
C GLU A 158 5.04 1.41 -18.90
N GLU A 159 6.00 0.53 -19.20
CA GLU A 159 5.80 -0.92 -19.11
C GLU A 159 5.56 -1.37 -17.67
N LEU A 160 6.24 -0.76 -16.69
CA LEU A 160 6.02 -1.05 -15.28
C LEU A 160 4.60 -0.63 -14.85
N ILE A 161 4.15 0.57 -15.22
CA ILE A 161 2.80 1.06 -14.90
C ILE A 161 1.76 0.23 -15.67
N ALA A 162 1.95 -0.06 -16.94
CA ALA A 162 1.07 -0.90 -17.73
C ALA A 162 1.00 -2.33 -17.16
N ALA A 163 2.12 -2.88 -16.71
CA ALA A 163 2.18 -4.16 -16.00
C ALA A 163 1.63 -4.09 -14.57
N LEU A 164 1.50 -2.92 -13.96
CA LEU A 164 0.79 -2.74 -12.68
C LEU A 164 -0.72 -2.55 -12.90
N GLN A 165 -1.11 -1.84 -13.96
CA GLN A 165 -2.49 -1.46 -14.29
C GLN A 165 -3.27 -2.57 -14.99
N SER A 166 -2.68 -3.24 -16.00
CA SER A 166 -3.26 -4.41 -16.69
C SER A 166 -3.52 -5.59 -15.75
N TYR A 167 -2.95 -5.47 -14.57
CA TYR A 167 -2.89 -6.47 -13.55
C TYR A 167 -3.38 -5.92 -12.22
N LYS A 168 -4.32 -4.97 -12.10
CA LYS A 168 -4.79 -4.54 -10.75
C LYS A 168 -5.00 -5.69 -9.75
N ALA A 169 -5.58 -6.81 -10.20
CA ALA A 169 -5.65 -8.06 -9.44
C ALA A 169 -4.29 -8.77 -9.27
N MET A 170 -3.52 -8.97 -10.36
CA MET A 170 -2.19 -9.59 -10.28
C MET A 170 -1.13 -8.70 -9.59
N GLY A 171 -1.33 -7.39 -9.47
CA GLY A 171 -0.48 -6.41 -8.80
C GLY A 171 -0.67 -6.49 -7.30
N ILE A 172 -1.92 -6.68 -6.84
CA ILE A 172 -2.20 -7.09 -5.46
C ILE A 172 -1.57 -8.47 -5.19
N VAL A 173 -1.68 -9.41 -6.13
CA VAL A 173 -1.04 -10.73 -5.99
C VAL A 173 0.48 -10.61 -6.01
N LEU A 174 1.11 -9.80 -6.86
CA LEU A 174 2.56 -9.64 -6.99
C LEU A 174 3.12 -8.93 -5.76
N THR A 175 2.50 -7.85 -5.32
CA THR A 175 2.91 -7.12 -4.10
C THR A 175 2.80 -7.98 -2.85
N LEU A 176 1.95 -9.01 -2.85
CA LEU A 176 1.84 -9.98 -1.76
C LEU A 176 2.75 -11.19 -1.96
N PHE A 177 2.65 -11.85 -3.10
CA PHE A 177 3.36 -13.08 -3.43
C PHE A 177 4.86 -12.88 -3.54
N PHE A 178 5.32 -11.77 -4.10
CA PHE A 178 6.74 -11.60 -4.39
C PHE A 178 7.58 -11.40 -3.12
N PRO A 179 7.21 -10.53 -2.15
CA PRO A 179 7.86 -10.50 -0.84
C PRO A 179 7.79 -11.85 -0.12
N MET A 180 6.68 -12.59 -0.26
CA MET A 180 6.53 -13.91 0.35
C MET A 180 7.53 -14.92 -0.25
N LEU A 181 7.69 -14.93 -1.58
CA LEU A 181 8.66 -15.76 -2.29
C LEU A 181 10.09 -15.42 -1.84
N VAL A 182 10.42 -14.14 -1.76
CA VAL A 182 11.73 -13.67 -1.29
C VAL A 182 12.01 -14.10 0.15
N LEU A 183 11.04 -13.95 1.06
CA LEU A 183 11.17 -14.41 2.44
C LEU A 183 11.26 -15.94 2.55
N MET A 184 10.59 -16.68 1.68
CA MET A 184 10.74 -18.14 1.57
C MET A 184 12.16 -18.52 1.15
N PHE A 185 12.72 -17.87 0.12
CA PHE A 185 14.11 -18.09 -0.28
C PHE A 185 15.09 -17.72 0.83
N PHE A 186 14.88 -16.58 1.50
CA PHE A 186 15.69 -16.19 2.65
C PHE A 186 15.65 -17.25 3.76
N THR A 187 14.45 -17.75 4.08
CA THR A 187 14.24 -18.84 5.04
C THR A 187 15.02 -20.09 4.67
N PHE A 188 14.96 -20.48 3.39
CA PHE A 188 15.69 -21.63 2.89
C PHE A 188 17.21 -21.46 3.01
N VAL A 189 17.74 -20.30 2.58
CA VAL A 189 19.18 -19.98 2.67
C VAL A 189 19.65 -19.98 4.11
N VAL A 190 18.91 -19.35 5.03
CA VAL A 190 19.24 -19.34 6.46
C VAL A 190 19.23 -20.74 7.06
N SER A 191 18.19 -21.53 6.75
CA SER A 191 18.06 -22.90 7.24
C SER A 191 19.23 -23.78 6.78
N SER A 192 19.79 -23.51 5.61
CA SER A 192 20.93 -24.26 5.09
C SER A 192 22.25 -24.06 5.86
N ARG A 193 22.40 -22.96 6.63
CA ARG A 193 23.67 -22.61 7.30
C ARG A 193 23.71 -22.88 8.80
N ILE A 194 22.64 -23.44 9.39
CA ILE A 194 22.53 -23.80 10.82
C ILE A 194 23.07 -22.68 11.75
N ASN A 195 22.72 -21.43 11.48
CA ASN A 195 23.10 -20.31 12.34
C ASN A 195 21.90 -19.88 13.18
N ALA A 196 22.02 -19.99 14.52
CA ALA A 196 20.97 -19.61 15.46
C ALA A 196 20.51 -18.16 15.28
N PHE A 197 21.44 -17.24 14.98
CA PHE A 197 21.11 -15.84 14.71
C PHE A 197 20.23 -15.68 13.46
N GLY A 198 20.53 -16.44 12.41
CA GLY A 198 19.76 -16.41 11.17
C GLY A 198 18.30 -16.82 11.39
N ILE A 199 18.06 -17.87 12.19
CA ILE A 199 16.72 -18.36 12.51
C ILE A 199 15.90 -17.29 13.24
N VAL A 200 16.51 -16.55 14.17
CA VAL A 200 15.85 -15.46 14.88
C VAL A 200 15.52 -14.31 13.92
N MET A 201 16.47 -13.89 13.09
CA MET A 201 16.27 -12.81 12.12
C MET A 201 15.17 -13.15 11.10
N GLN A 202 15.16 -14.38 10.61
CA GLN A 202 14.11 -14.90 9.73
C GLN A 202 12.73 -14.80 10.39
N ARG A 203 12.60 -15.20 11.67
CA ARG A 203 11.34 -15.12 12.41
C ARG A 203 10.86 -13.67 12.55
N ILE A 204 11.77 -12.75 12.87
CA ILE A 204 11.45 -11.31 12.99
C ILE A 204 10.93 -10.77 11.65
N MET A 205 11.56 -11.10 10.54
CA MET A 205 11.10 -10.64 9.22
C MET A 205 9.72 -11.18 8.86
N TRP A 206 9.43 -12.45 9.15
CA TRP A 206 8.08 -12.99 8.97
C TRP A 206 7.03 -12.32 9.86
N ILE A 207 7.39 -11.94 11.09
CA ILE A 207 6.49 -11.18 11.99
C ILE A 207 6.19 -9.82 11.38
N ILE A 208 7.22 -9.04 11.02
CA ILE A 208 7.06 -7.71 10.44
C ILE A 208 6.19 -7.79 9.18
N TYR A 209 6.48 -8.73 8.30
CA TYR A 209 5.73 -8.93 7.06
C TYR A 209 4.28 -9.36 7.30
N SER A 210 4.03 -10.27 8.25
CA SER A 210 2.68 -10.71 8.59
C SER A 210 1.84 -9.58 9.20
N VAL A 211 2.44 -8.77 10.07
CA VAL A 211 1.78 -7.59 10.65
C VAL A 211 1.46 -6.59 9.54
N PHE A 212 2.41 -6.34 8.63
CA PHE A 212 2.18 -5.49 7.46
C PHE A 212 1.02 -6.00 6.60
N LEU A 213 0.99 -7.29 6.26
CA LEU A 213 -0.10 -7.89 5.48
C LEU A 213 -1.44 -7.81 6.20
N PHE A 214 -1.47 -8.10 7.49
CA PHE A 214 -2.70 -8.07 8.26
C PHE A 214 -3.26 -6.65 8.36
N LEU A 215 -2.40 -5.67 8.63
CA LEU A 215 -2.79 -4.26 8.63
C LEU A 215 -3.31 -3.85 7.26
N LYS A 216 -2.59 -4.16 6.18
CA LYS A 216 -2.96 -3.77 4.82
C LYS A 216 -4.23 -4.44 4.29
N ALA A 217 -4.38 -5.75 4.49
CA ALA A 217 -5.58 -6.46 4.04
C ALA A 217 -6.78 -6.14 4.94
N GLY A 218 -6.57 -6.05 6.25
CA GLY A 218 -7.60 -5.72 7.23
C GLY A 218 -8.09 -4.28 7.07
N SER A 219 -7.19 -3.33 6.82
CA SER A 219 -7.51 -1.94 6.55
C SER A 219 -8.43 -1.82 5.32
N MET A 220 -8.06 -2.44 4.19
CA MET A 220 -8.89 -2.44 2.97
C MET A 220 -10.26 -3.07 3.19
N LEU A 221 -10.32 -4.20 3.93
CA LEU A 221 -11.59 -4.86 4.23
C LEU A 221 -12.50 -3.96 5.08
N LEU A 222 -11.96 -3.31 6.11
CA LEU A 222 -12.71 -2.39 6.96
C LEU A 222 -13.24 -1.19 6.16
N ILE A 223 -12.44 -0.63 5.24
CA ILE A 223 -12.90 0.43 4.33
C ILE A 223 -14.08 -0.07 3.50
N LYS A 224 -13.96 -1.24 2.87
CA LYS A 224 -15.02 -1.76 2.00
C LYS A 224 -16.31 -2.06 2.77
N ILE A 225 -16.20 -2.62 3.98
CA ILE A 225 -17.35 -2.83 4.87
C ILE A 225 -17.98 -1.48 5.23
N GLY A 226 -17.16 -0.47 5.58
CA GLY A 226 -17.62 0.91 5.77
C GLY A 226 -18.37 1.40 4.54
N LEU A 227 -17.74 1.42 3.37
CA LEU A 227 -18.34 1.89 2.12
C LEU A 227 -19.70 1.22 1.83
N THR A 228 -19.80 -0.09 2.06
CA THR A 228 -21.01 -0.89 1.81
C THR A 228 -22.10 -0.66 2.86
N ALA A 229 -21.75 -0.71 4.16
CA ALA A 229 -22.71 -0.54 5.26
C ALA A 229 -23.21 0.91 5.37
N GLY A 230 -22.39 1.85 4.91
CA GLY A 230 -22.61 3.28 4.97
C GLY A 230 -23.56 3.88 3.94
N GLY A 231 -24.01 3.08 2.97
CA GLY A 231 -24.82 3.58 1.86
C GLY A 231 -24.14 4.68 1.04
N TYR A 232 -22.80 4.75 1.03
CA TYR A 232 -22.10 5.72 0.18
C TYR A 232 -22.36 5.34 -1.28
N LYS A 233 -23.32 6.04 -1.90
CA LYS A 233 -23.33 6.18 -3.35
C LYS A 233 -22.00 6.84 -3.69
N THR A 234 -21.20 6.15 -4.49
CA THR A 234 -19.90 6.60 -4.99
C THR A 234 -19.99 8.06 -5.43
N VAL A 235 -19.49 8.98 -4.59
CA VAL A 235 -19.33 10.41 -4.91
C VAL A 235 -18.12 10.54 -5.85
N ALA A 236 -18.15 9.79 -6.94
CA ALA A 236 -17.12 9.81 -7.97
C ALA A 236 -17.30 11.01 -8.91
N GLU A 237 -18.43 11.71 -8.87
CA GLU A 237 -18.77 12.76 -9.83
C GLU A 237 -18.39 14.18 -9.40
N SER A 238 -18.10 14.48 -8.12
CA SER A 238 -17.88 15.88 -7.69
C SER A 238 -16.46 16.23 -7.25
N GLY A 239 -15.48 15.32 -7.38
CA GLY A 239 -14.06 15.60 -7.07
C GLY A 239 -13.75 15.91 -5.59
N LYS A 240 -14.77 16.07 -4.74
CA LYS A 240 -14.67 16.24 -3.29
C LYS A 240 -14.91 14.90 -2.60
N TRP A 241 -13.91 14.04 -2.66
CA TRP A 241 -13.87 12.86 -1.82
C TRP A 241 -13.74 13.35 -0.36
N ILE A 242 -14.72 13.05 0.48
CA ILE A 242 -14.61 13.12 1.96
C ILE A 242 -14.83 14.52 2.60
N GLU A 243 -15.97 15.18 2.37
CA GLU A 243 -16.50 16.15 3.35
C GLU A 243 -17.60 15.55 4.26
N HIS A 244 -18.27 14.47 3.84
CA HIS A 244 -19.41 13.90 4.58
C HIS A 244 -19.28 12.39 4.84
N SER A 245 -18.13 11.92 5.30
CA SER A 245 -18.03 10.54 5.78
C SER A 245 -18.75 10.36 7.12
N TRP A 246 -19.84 9.57 7.15
CA TRP A 246 -20.61 9.17 8.35
C TRP A 246 -19.81 8.31 9.34
N PHE A 247 -18.50 8.13 9.12
CA PHE A 247 -17.58 7.74 10.18
C PHE A 247 -17.26 8.90 11.14
N THR A 248 -18.01 10.00 11.06
CA THR A 248 -18.45 10.68 12.27
C THR A 248 -19.39 9.74 13.03
N ILE A 249 -18.78 8.81 13.78
CA ILE A 249 -19.48 8.14 14.88
C ILE A 249 -20.11 9.26 15.68
N LYS A 250 -21.43 9.45 15.55
CA LYS A 250 -22.16 10.52 16.21
C LYS A 250 -21.91 10.37 17.71
N GLY A 251 -21.11 11.26 18.30
CA GLY A 251 -20.76 11.25 19.73
C GLY A 251 -19.27 11.19 20.07
N THR A 252 -18.36 11.00 19.11
CA THR A 252 -16.91 11.20 19.37
C THR A 252 -16.51 12.60 18.92
N ASN A 253 -16.15 13.44 19.89
CA ASN A 253 -15.62 14.78 19.65
C ASN A 253 -14.20 14.76 19.04
N ASN A 254 -13.64 13.58 18.74
CA ASN A 254 -12.28 13.47 18.23
C ASN A 254 -12.13 12.29 17.25
N PRO A 255 -12.72 12.36 16.04
CA PRO A 255 -12.48 11.36 14.98
C PRO A 255 -11.01 11.36 14.48
N THR A 256 -10.14 12.20 15.02
CA THR A 256 -8.78 12.40 14.50
C THR A 256 -7.89 11.17 14.60
N PHE A 257 -8.03 10.30 15.61
CA PHE A 257 -7.10 9.17 15.73
C PHE A 257 -7.37 8.09 14.67
N LEU A 258 -8.61 7.64 14.53
CA LEU A 258 -8.98 6.66 13.51
C LEU A 258 -8.80 7.23 12.11
N ARG A 259 -9.20 8.49 11.89
CA ARG A 259 -8.97 9.17 10.61
C ARG A 259 -7.48 9.32 10.29
N LYS A 260 -6.64 9.73 11.24
CA LYS A 260 -5.18 9.84 11.02
C LYS A 260 -4.51 8.49 10.89
N ALA A 261 -4.97 7.46 11.59
CA ALA A 261 -4.47 6.10 11.42
C ALA A 261 -4.84 5.56 10.03
N VAL A 262 -6.07 5.78 9.59
CA VAL A 262 -6.55 5.49 8.22
C VAL A 262 -5.72 6.28 7.21
N GLU A 263 -5.62 7.61 7.32
CA GLU A 263 -4.83 8.46 6.42
C GLU A 263 -3.34 8.04 6.40
N PHE A 264 -2.73 7.76 7.55
CA PHE A 264 -1.32 7.36 7.66
C PHE A 264 -1.04 5.99 7.05
N PHE A 265 -1.93 5.01 7.25
CA PHE A 265 -1.72 3.65 6.74
C PHE A 265 -2.26 3.46 5.31
N MET A 266 -3.21 4.27 4.87
CA MET A 266 -4.00 3.99 3.65
C MET A 266 -3.74 4.98 2.51
N GLY A 267 -3.49 6.26 2.77
CA GLY A 267 -3.46 7.28 1.71
C GLY A 267 -4.73 7.30 0.84
N ASP A 268 -4.83 8.27 -0.07
CA ASP A 268 -6.03 8.40 -0.93
C ASP A 268 -6.14 7.26 -1.97
N LEU A 269 -4.99 6.67 -2.33
CA LEU A 269 -4.91 5.58 -3.31
C LEU A 269 -5.57 4.29 -2.81
N GLU A 270 -5.43 3.92 -1.54
CA GLU A 270 -6.01 2.65 -1.05
C GLU A 270 -7.52 2.70 -0.92
N ALA A 271 -8.13 3.87 -0.70
CA ALA A 271 -9.59 4.01 -0.71
C ALA A 271 -10.17 3.74 -2.11
N ALA A 272 -9.50 4.24 -3.16
CA ALA A 272 -9.87 3.95 -4.55
C ALA A 272 -9.66 2.47 -4.92
N ILE A 273 -8.62 1.83 -4.40
CA ILE A 273 -8.37 0.39 -4.62
C ILE A 273 -9.41 -0.45 -3.86
N ALA A 274 -9.71 -0.11 -2.60
CA ALA A 274 -10.65 -0.84 -1.76
C ALA A 274 -12.09 -0.75 -2.28
N SER A 275 -12.50 0.39 -2.82
CA SER A 275 -13.81 0.52 -3.45
C SER A 275 -13.94 -0.39 -4.69
N ALA A 276 -12.89 -0.47 -5.50
CA ALA A 276 -12.84 -1.29 -6.71
C ALA A 276 -12.63 -2.79 -6.46
N ALA A 277 -11.96 -3.20 -5.37
CA ALA A 277 -11.63 -4.59 -5.09
C ALA A 277 -12.83 -5.39 -4.58
N ASP A 278 -13.10 -6.59 -5.09
CA ASP A 278 -14.18 -7.46 -4.58
C ASP A 278 -14.02 -7.76 -3.08
N ALA A 279 -15.11 -7.67 -2.30
CA ALA A 279 -15.09 -7.96 -0.86
C ALA A 279 -14.60 -9.39 -0.57
N THR A 280 -14.94 -10.34 -1.45
CA THR A 280 -14.50 -11.73 -1.39
C THR A 280 -12.98 -11.83 -1.46
N ILE A 281 -12.35 -11.08 -2.37
CA ILE A 281 -10.88 -11.06 -2.52
C ILE A 281 -10.24 -10.51 -1.24
N LEU A 282 -10.78 -9.42 -0.68
CA LEU A 282 -10.25 -8.83 0.56
C LEU A 282 -10.36 -9.79 1.75
N VAL A 283 -11.47 -10.54 1.88
CA VAL A 283 -11.62 -11.59 2.90
C VAL A 283 -10.58 -12.68 2.69
N ILE A 284 -10.37 -13.15 1.46
CA ILE A 284 -9.34 -14.14 1.15
C ILE A 284 -7.95 -13.62 1.55
N LEU A 285 -7.63 -12.36 1.26
CA LEU A 285 -6.35 -11.75 1.64
C LEU A 285 -6.13 -11.72 3.16
N VAL A 286 -7.17 -11.38 3.93
CA VAL A 286 -7.09 -11.42 5.40
C VAL A 286 -6.87 -12.86 5.88
N VAL A 287 -7.60 -13.84 5.34
CA VAL A 287 -7.41 -15.26 5.68
C VAL A 287 -5.99 -15.73 5.33
N VAL A 288 -5.47 -15.36 4.16
CA VAL A 288 -4.10 -15.66 3.73
C VAL A 288 -3.09 -15.02 4.67
N SER A 289 -3.30 -13.77 5.11
CA SER A 289 -2.39 -13.12 6.06
C SER A 289 -2.31 -13.85 7.41
N ILE A 290 -3.45 -14.34 7.91
CA ILE A 290 -3.52 -15.16 9.13
C ILE A 290 -2.80 -16.50 8.92
N ALA A 291 -3.01 -17.13 7.77
CA ALA A 291 -2.35 -18.39 7.42
C ALA A 291 -0.83 -18.21 7.35
N VAL A 292 -0.33 -17.15 6.69
CA VAL A 292 1.09 -16.81 6.58
C VAL A 292 1.70 -16.63 7.97
N TYR A 293 1.05 -15.87 8.84
CA TYR A 293 1.49 -15.71 10.22
C TYR A 293 1.57 -17.07 10.94
N TYR A 294 0.52 -17.88 10.85
CA TYR A 294 0.50 -19.18 11.52
C TYR A 294 1.60 -20.12 11.01
N PHE A 295 1.78 -20.26 9.70
CA PHE A 295 2.77 -21.17 9.13
C PHE A 295 4.21 -20.68 9.33
N PHE A 296 4.49 -19.41 9.06
CA PHE A 296 5.86 -18.90 9.02
C PHE A 296 6.34 -18.24 10.32
N VAL A 297 5.43 -17.86 11.22
CA VAL A 297 5.80 -17.33 12.54
C VAL A 297 5.59 -18.40 13.61
N VAL A 298 4.36 -18.94 13.73
CA VAL A 298 4.01 -19.85 14.83
C VAL A 298 4.62 -21.25 14.61
N ARG A 299 4.51 -21.79 13.39
CA ARG A 299 5.00 -23.12 13.01
C ARG A 299 6.42 -23.12 12.43
N ASN A 300 7.11 -21.98 12.47
CA ASN A 300 8.45 -21.81 11.89
C ASN A 300 9.43 -22.90 12.32
N GLU A 301 9.43 -23.25 13.62
CA GLU A 301 10.37 -24.25 14.16
C GLU A 301 10.21 -25.62 13.50
N GLY A 302 8.97 -26.07 13.29
CA GLY A 302 8.70 -27.33 12.60
C GLY A 302 9.18 -27.30 11.16
N LEU A 303 8.96 -26.17 10.47
CA LEU A 303 9.39 -25.99 9.09
C LEU A 303 10.92 -25.95 8.96
N THR A 304 11.61 -25.27 9.87
CA THR A 304 13.08 -25.24 9.93
C THR A 304 13.67 -26.59 10.31
N ALA A 305 13.05 -27.33 11.24
CA ALA A 305 13.50 -28.66 11.62
C ALA A 305 13.33 -29.65 10.46
N TRP A 306 12.19 -29.60 9.78
CA TRP A 306 11.92 -30.42 8.60
C TRP A 306 12.90 -30.13 7.46
N LEU A 307 13.19 -28.85 7.17
CA LEU A 307 14.19 -28.46 6.17
C LEU A 307 15.60 -28.93 6.55
N ALA A 308 15.98 -28.80 7.82
CA ALA A 308 17.29 -29.24 8.30
C ALA A 308 17.43 -30.77 8.20
N GLU A 309 16.38 -31.52 8.51
CA GLU A 309 16.36 -32.98 8.39
C GLU A 309 16.41 -33.43 6.93
N ALA A 310 15.61 -32.82 6.05
CA ALA A 310 15.61 -33.09 4.62
C ALA A 310 16.99 -32.86 4.00
N LYS A 311 17.65 -31.75 4.38
CA LYS A 311 19.03 -31.47 3.95
C LYS A 311 20.01 -32.53 4.46
N ARG A 312 19.96 -32.88 5.76
CA ARG A 312 20.83 -33.91 6.34
C ARG A 312 20.66 -35.25 5.63
N LYS A 313 19.43 -35.62 5.25
CA LYS A 313 19.16 -36.85 4.52
C LYS A 313 19.76 -36.81 3.11
N ALA A 314 19.61 -35.70 2.38
CA ALA A 314 20.22 -35.51 1.06
C ALA A 314 21.75 -35.57 1.12
N ASP A 315 22.37 -34.94 2.13
CA ASP A 315 23.82 -35.00 2.34
C ASP A 315 24.28 -36.45 2.62
N LEU A 316 23.54 -37.21 3.45
CA LEU A 316 23.84 -38.62 3.74
C LEU A 316 23.71 -39.54 2.51
N GLU A 317 22.75 -39.28 1.62
CA GLU A 317 22.61 -40.03 0.36
C GLU A 317 23.78 -39.74 -0.57
N ALA A 318 24.18 -38.48 -0.72
CA ALA A 318 25.36 -38.10 -1.51
C ALA A 318 26.68 -38.71 -0.99
N PHE A 319 26.80 -38.98 0.31
CA PHE A 319 27.97 -39.68 0.88
C PHE A 319 27.97 -41.19 0.63
N LYS A 320 26.82 -41.82 0.36
CA LYS A 320 26.76 -43.27 0.10
C LYS A 320 27.16 -43.63 -1.32
N ASP A 321 27.02 -42.68 -2.25
CA ASP A 321 27.31 -42.87 -3.66
C ASP A 321 28.79 -42.63 -4.01
N ASN A 322 29.60 -42.14 -3.06
CA ASN A 322 31.05 -41.95 -3.18
C ASN A 322 31.82 -43.02 -2.40
#